data_AF-A0A7V5R641-F1
#
_entry.id   AF-A0A7V5R641-F1
#
_cell.length_a   1.000
_cell.length_b   1.000
_cell.length_c   1.000
_cell.angle_alpha   90.00
_cell.angle_beta   90.00
_cell.angle_gamma   90.00
#
_symmetry.space_group_name_H-M   'P 1'
#
loop_
_entity.id
_entity.type
_entity.pdbx_description
1 polymer ?
#
loop_
_entity_poly.entity_id
_entity_poly.type
_entity_poly.pdbx_seq_one_letter_code
_entity_poly.pdbx_strand_id
1 'polypeptide(L)'
;MMYITEYARVTSIPRNILRYLNSEGMIEDPLDEEDYIRLRFLEQIWGNKKILRSQLSRLSLKARESFLRTADLPSKWERYASTRFYNLEDGKKLPMAALIEEIQTTFGFLLSKKQISRLYKIRNRVQVAKHRKKIQAENNTKDLLQSANK
;
A
#
# COMPACT_ATOMS: atom_id res chain seq x y z
N MET A 1 -10.49 -31.19 8.24
CA MET A 1 -9.23 -30.44 8.29
C MET A 1 -9.02 -29.81 6.93
N MET A 2 -8.91 -28.49 6.83
CA MET A 2 -8.82 -27.73 5.57
C MET A 2 -7.52 -26.95 5.55
N TYR A 3 -6.82 -26.95 4.42
CA TYR A 3 -5.61 -26.13 4.27
C TYR A 3 -5.96 -24.68 3.98
N ILE A 4 -5.04 -23.75 4.27
CA ILE A 4 -5.19 -22.32 3.95
C ILE A 4 -5.54 -22.10 2.47
N THR A 5 -4.99 -22.94 1.59
CA THR A 5 -5.21 -22.81 0.15
C THR A 5 -6.64 -23.14 -0.28
N GLU A 6 -7.31 -24.02 0.45
CA GLU A 6 -8.70 -24.41 0.24
C GLU A 6 -9.63 -23.39 0.90
N TYR A 7 -9.33 -22.98 2.14
CA TYR A 7 -10.10 -21.97 2.85
C TYR A 7 -10.16 -20.65 2.08
N ALA A 8 -9.03 -20.22 1.52
CA ALA A 8 -8.94 -19.01 0.69
C ALA A 8 -9.87 -19.00 -0.56
N ARG A 9 -10.43 -20.15 -0.97
CA ARG A 9 -11.38 -20.23 -2.09
C ARG A 9 -12.82 -19.96 -1.66
N VAL A 10 -13.12 -20.12 -0.38
CA VAL A 10 -14.48 -20.03 0.16
C VAL A 10 -14.68 -18.81 1.08
N THR A 11 -13.61 -18.17 1.54
CA THR A 11 -13.68 -16.95 2.36
C THR A 11 -13.50 -15.67 1.53
N SER A 12 -14.02 -14.55 2.06
CA SER A 12 -13.70 -13.20 1.57
C SER A 12 -12.29 -12.71 1.94
N ILE A 13 -11.60 -13.38 2.87
CA ILE A 13 -10.26 -13.01 3.32
C ILE A 13 -9.23 -13.39 2.22
N PRO A 14 -8.41 -12.43 1.74
CA PRO A 14 -7.40 -12.71 0.74
C PRO A 14 -6.36 -13.73 1.19
N ARG A 15 -5.96 -14.63 0.28
CA ARG A 15 -4.96 -15.69 0.55
C ARG A 15 -3.64 -15.16 1.13
N ASN A 16 -3.18 -13.98 0.70
CA ASN A 16 -1.95 -13.39 1.22
C ASN A 16 -2.05 -12.98 2.69
N ILE A 17 -3.26 -12.63 3.16
CA ILE A 17 -3.51 -12.32 4.58
C ILE A 17 -3.49 -13.61 5.39
N LEU A 18 -4.14 -14.68 4.92
CA LEU A 18 -4.09 -15.97 5.59
C LEU A 18 -2.65 -16.50 5.71
N ARG A 19 -1.85 -16.39 4.65
CA ARG A 19 -0.41 -16.74 4.72
C ARG A 19 0.37 -15.88 5.70
N TYR A 20 0.05 -14.59 5.79
CA TYR A 20 0.66 -13.70 6.77
C TYR A 20 0.32 -14.13 8.21
N LEU A 21 -0.95 -14.45 8.48
CA LEU A 21 -1.37 -14.95 9.79
C LEU A 21 -0.63 -16.23 10.18
N ASN A 22 -0.45 -17.16 9.24
CA ASN A 22 0.33 -18.37 9.46
C ASN A 22 1.81 -18.06 9.73
N SER A 23 2.45 -17.20 8.92
CA SER A 23 3.86 -16.84 9.14
C SER A 23 4.11 -16.14 10.47
N GLU A 24 3.09 -15.50 11.04
CA GLU A 24 3.13 -14.87 12.36
C GLU A 24 2.68 -15.81 13.49
N GLY A 25 2.38 -17.09 13.20
CA GLY A 25 1.94 -18.09 14.18
C GLY A 25 0.55 -17.85 14.77
N MET A 26 -0.31 -17.09 14.07
CA MET A 26 -1.67 -16.77 14.54
C MET A 26 -2.70 -17.83 14.15
N ILE A 27 -2.42 -18.58 13.09
CA ILE A 27 -3.20 -19.72 12.62
C ILE A 27 -2.25 -20.82 12.13
N GLU A 28 -2.71 -22.06 12.12
CA GLU A 28 -1.94 -23.21 11.62
C GLU A 28 -2.23 -23.46 10.13
N ASP A 29 -1.43 -24.34 9.51
CA ASP A 29 -1.74 -24.91 8.19
C ASP A 29 -1.33 -26.40 8.20
N PRO A 30 -2.28 -27.34 8.32
CA PRO A 30 -3.72 -27.16 8.11
C PRO A 30 -4.47 -26.52 9.31
N LEU A 31 -5.62 -25.90 9.03
CA LEU A 31 -6.42 -25.16 10.02
C LEU A 31 -7.07 -26.10 11.04
N ASP A 32 -6.97 -25.74 12.31
CA ASP A 32 -7.67 -26.41 13.41
C ASP A 32 -9.04 -25.77 13.74
N GLU A 33 -9.75 -26.32 14.73
CA GLU A 33 -11.06 -25.80 15.14
C GLU A 33 -11.02 -24.37 15.67
N GLU A 34 -9.96 -24.01 16.38
CA GLU A 34 -9.81 -22.67 16.95
C GLU A 34 -9.55 -21.63 15.87
N ASP A 35 -8.76 -21.99 14.85
CA ASP A 35 -8.50 -21.18 13.68
C ASP A 35 -9.79 -20.84 12.94
N TYR A 36 -10.71 -21.80 12.76
CA TYR A 36 -11.99 -21.51 12.13
C TYR A 36 -12.82 -20.48 12.92
N ILE A 37 -12.82 -20.56 14.25
CA ILE A 37 -13.56 -19.60 15.09
C ILE A 37 -12.97 -18.20 14.89
N ARG A 38 -11.63 -18.07 14.98
CA ARG A 38 -10.92 -16.80 14.79
C ARG A 38 -11.11 -16.23 13.38
N LEU A 39 -11.01 -17.07 12.36
CA LEU A 39 -11.13 -16.66 10.95
C LEU A 39 -12.57 -16.27 10.58
N ARG A 40 -13.60 -16.96 11.11
CA ARG A 40 -14.99 -16.54 10.91
C ARG A 40 -15.29 -15.18 11.52
N PHE A 41 -14.74 -14.89 12.69
CA PHE A 41 -14.85 -13.55 13.26
C PHE A 41 -14.14 -12.51 12.39
N LEU A 42 -12.91 -12.81 11.93
CA LEU A 42 -12.16 -11.92 11.04
C LEU A 42 -12.93 -11.64 9.74
N GLU A 43 -13.58 -12.66 9.17
CA GLU A 43 -14.39 -12.53 7.96
C GLU A 43 -15.57 -11.57 8.14
N GLN A 44 -16.25 -11.61 9.29
CA GLN A 44 -17.36 -10.69 9.58
C GLN A 44 -16.93 -9.21 9.62
N ILE A 45 -15.68 -8.96 10.01
CA ILE A 45 -15.15 -7.60 10.12
C ILE A 45 -14.29 -7.19 8.92
N TRP A 46 -14.00 -8.11 8.01
CA TRP A 46 -13.10 -7.87 6.89
C TRP A 46 -13.67 -6.79 5.96
N GLY A 47 -12.89 -5.73 5.71
CA GLY A 47 -13.34 -4.61 4.88
C GLY A 47 -14.42 -3.72 5.52
N ASN A 48 -14.81 -3.95 6.78
CA ASN A 48 -15.81 -3.13 7.44
C ASN A 48 -15.31 -1.68 7.62
N LYS A 49 -15.98 -0.73 6.94
CA LYS A 49 -15.56 0.68 6.91
C LYS A 49 -15.50 1.33 8.28
N LYS A 50 -16.38 0.97 9.22
CA LYS A 50 -16.42 1.55 10.57
C LYS A 50 -15.19 1.10 11.37
N ILE A 51 -14.88 -0.20 11.32
CA ILE A 51 -13.71 -0.77 12.00
C ILE A 51 -12.41 -0.25 11.38
N LEU A 52 -12.31 -0.24 10.05
CA LEU A 52 -11.14 0.31 9.33
C LEU A 52 -10.88 1.78 9.69
N ARG A 53 -11.94 2.61 9.78
CA ARG A 53 -11.79 4.01 10.21
C ARG A 53 -11.21 4.12 11.62
N SER A 54 -11.70 3.30 12.56
CA SER A 54 -11.18 3.26 13.93
C SER A 54 -9.73 2.75 14.01
N GLN A 55 -9.34 1.81 13.14
CA GLN A 55 -7.95 1.37 13.05
C GLN A 55 -7.04 2.48 12.51
N LEU A 56 -7.48 3.15 11.43
CA LEU A 56 -6.72 4.24 10.80
C LEU A 56 -6.66 5.50 11.65
N SER A 57 -7.65 5.78 12.50
CA SER A 57 -7.66 6.99 13.36
C SER A 57 -6.52 7.01 14.37
N ARG A 58 -5.98 5.83 14.72
CA ARG A 58 -4.79 5.69 15.58
C ARG A 58 -3.50 6.16 14.91
N LEU A 59 -3.52 6.38 13.60
CA LEU A 59 -2.37 6.85 12.82
C LEU A 59 -2.43 8.36 12.61
N SER A 60 -1.26 9.01 12.60
CA SER A 60 -1.16 10.42 12.22
C SER A 60 -1.70 10.66 10.80
N LEU A 61 -2.11 11.89 10.48
CA LEU A 61 -2.61 12.22 9.15
C LEU A 61 -1.59 11.85 8.05
N LYS A 62 -0.31 12.17 8.29
CA LYS A 62 0.80 11.81 7.41
C LYS A 62 0.90 10.30 7.20
N ALA A 63 0.77 9.50 8.26
CA ALA A 63 0.81 8.06 8.18
C ALA A 63 -0.40 7.49 7.43
N ARG A 64 -1.61 8.02 7.66
CA ARG A 64 -2.82 7.63 6.92
C ARG A 64 -2.69 7.90 5.42
N GLU A 65 -2.24 9.09 5.04
CA GLU A 65 -2.01 9.42 3.62
C GLU A 65 -0.96 8.50 2.99
N SER A 66 0.11 8.20 3.72
CA SER A 66 1.14 7.27 3.25
C SER A 66 0.57 5.87 3.05
N PHE A 67 -0.19 5.36 4.02
CA PHE A 67 -0.81 4.04 3.96
C PHE A 67 -1.73 3.91 2.75
N LEU A 68 -2.62 4.89 2.55
CA LEU A 68 -3.55 4.92 1.41
C LEU A 68 -2.82 4.99 0.07
N ARG A 69 -1.74 5.79 -0.03
CA ARG A 69 -0.93 5.90 -1.25
C ARG A 69 -0.23 4.59 -1.62
N THR A 70 0.08 3.75 -0.64
CA THR A 70 0.85 2.52 -0.84
C THR A 70 0.03 1.24 -0.66
N ALA A 71 -1.29 1.35 -0.47
CA ALA A 71 -2.15 0.21 -0.13
C ALA A 71 -2.14 -0.88 -1.22
N ASP A 72 -1.94 -0.52 -2.48
CA ASP A 72 -1.89 -1.43 -3.62
C ASP A 72 -0.45 -1.86 -4.01
N LEU A 73 0.53 -1.53 -3.17
CA LEU A 73 1.94 -1.88 -3.34
C LEU A 73 2.31 -3.01 -2.37
N PRO A 74 2.13 -4.29 -2.75
CA PRO A 74 2.22 -5.42 -1.82
C PRO A 74 3.62 -5.65 -1.29
N SER A 75 4.67 -5.37 -2.07
CA SER A 75 6.04 -5.65 -1.66
C SER A 75 6.73 -4.44 -1.02
N LYS A 76 7.70 -4.72 -0.13
CA LYS A 76 8.49 -3.68 0.55
C LYS A 76 9.27 -2.81 -0.44
N TRP A 77 9.82 -3.40 -1.51
CA TRP A 77 10.56 -2.66 -2.53
C TRP A 77 9.66 -1.74 -3.37
N GLU A 78 8.40 -2.12 -3.64
CA GLU A 78 7.46 -1.24 -4.35
C GLU A 78 7.09 -0.03 -3.49
N ARG A 79 6.86 -0.23 -2.19
CA ARG A 79 6.60 0.86 -1.23
C ARG A 79 7.82 1.79 -1.11
N TYR A 80 9.01 1.22 -1.09
CA TYR A 80 10.26 1.97 -1.10
C TYR A 80 10.40 2.82 -2.37
N ALA A 81 10.21 2.23 -3.56
CA ALA A 81 10.25 2.95 -4.83
C ALA A 81 9.23 4.10 -4.90
N SER A 82 7.99 3.85 -4.47
CA SER A 82 6.95 4.87 -4.40
C SER A 82 7.38 6.05 -3.52
N THR A 83 7.98 5.76 -2.36
CA THR A 83 8.50 6.78 -1.44
C THR A 83 9.62 7.59 -2.08
N ARG A 84 10.54 6.95 -2.80
CA ARG A 84 11.66 7.61 -3.48
C ARG A 84 11.22 8.55 -4.59
N PHE A 85 10.23 8.14 -5.40
CA PHE A 85 9.63 9.04 -6.38
C PHE A 85 8.83 10.17 -5.73
N TYR A 86 8.14 9.90 -4.63
CA TYR A 86 7.27 10.88 -3.98
C TYR A 86 8.07 12.00 -3.31
N ASN A 87 9.18 11.63 -2.66
CA ASN A 87 10.07 12.55 -1.97
C ASN A 87 11.09 13.24 -2.89
N LEU A 88 11.06 12.99 -4.19
CA LEU A 88 11.92 13.67 -5.15
C LEU A 88 11.55 15.16 -5.19
N GLU A 89 12.54 16.02 -4.96
CA GLU A 89 12.37 17.48 -5.07
C GLU A 89 11.93 17.88 -6.47
N ASP A 90 11.19 18.98 -6.56
CA ASP A 90 10.71 19.49 -7.83
C ASP A 90 11.90 19.96 -8.70
N GLY A 91 11.85 19.62 -9.99
CA GLY A 91 12.94 19.87 -10.93
C GLY A 91 14.05 18.81 -10.92
N LYS A 92 14.17 17.98 -9.87
CA LYS A 92 15.11 16.86 -9.87
C LYS A 92 14.54 15.67 -10.65
N LYS A 93 15.44 14.89 -11.25
CA LYS A 93 15.12 13.63 -11.95
C LYS A 93 15.80 12.47 -11.23
N LEU A 94 15.06 11.37 -11.06
CA LEU A 94 15.61 10.09 -10.62
C LEU A 94 15.66 9.15 -11.83
N PRO A 95 16.85 8.88 -12.40
CA PRO A 95 16.99 7.94 -13.50
C PRO A 95 16.48 6.55 -13.09
N MET A 96 15.75 5.89 -13.99
CA MET A 96 15.18 4.58 -13.68
C MET A 96 16.27 3.52 -13.43
N ALA A 97 17.37 3.58 -14.19
CA ALA A 97 18.50 2.67 -14.01
C ALA A 97 19.10 2.79 -12.60
N ALA A 98 19.32 4.01 -12.11
CA ALA A 98 19.84 4.25 -10.77
C ALA A 98 18.90 3.70 -9.68
N LEU A 99 17.58 3.90 -9.82
CA LEU A 99 16.63 3.33 -8.86
C LEU A 99 16.56 1.80 -8.92
N ILE A 100 16.67 1.20 -10.11
CA ILE A 100 16.71 -0.25 -10.28
C ILE A 100 17.92 -0.82 -9.54
N GLU A 101 19.11 -0.28 -9.79
CA GLU A 101 20.35 -0.69 -9.14
C GLU A 101 20.23 -0.56 -7.62
N GLU A 102 19.75 0.58 -7.14
CA GLU A 102 19.58 0.82 -5.71
C GLU A 102 18.61 -0.16 -5.05
N ILE A 103 17.49 -0.50 -5.71
CA ILE A 103 16.55 -1.52 -5.23
C ILE A 103 17.23 -2.90 -5.20
N GLN A 104 17.95 -3.26 -6.26
CA GLN A 104 18.61 -4.56 -6.34
C GLN A 104 19.65 -4.72 -5.22
N THR A 105 20.43 -3.68 -4.95
CA THR A 105 21.41 -3.65 -3.85
C THR A 105 20.73 -3.66 -2.48
N THR A 106 19.70 -2.83 -2.28
CA THR A 106 19.03 -2.71 -0.96
C THR A 106 18.27 -3.97 -0.56
N PHE A 107 17.66 -4.66 -1.51
CA PHE A 107 16.79 -5.81 -1.23
C PHE A 107 17.42 -7.16 -1.61
N GLY A 108 18.64 -7.17 -2.17
CA GLY A 108 19.41 -8.39 -2.42
C GLY A 108 18.83 -9.30 -3.51
N PHE A 109 18.16 -8.75 -4.53
CA PHE A 109 17.60 -9.56 -5.63
C PHE A 109 17.58 -8.79 -6.95
N LEU A 110 17.57 -9.52 -8.07
CA LEU A 110 17.47 -8.91 -9.40
C LEU A 110 16.00 -8.68 -9.81
N LEU A 111 15.68 -7.46 -10.25
CA LEU A 111 14.34 -7.16 -10.76
C LEU A 111 14.11 -7.83 -12.11
N SER A 112 13.07 -8.64 -12.21
CA SER A 112 12.57 -9.18 -13.47
C SER A 112 11.97 -8.09 -14.36
N LYS A 113 11.84 -8.36 -15.68
CA LYS A 113 11.17 -7.47 -16.65
C LYS A 113 9.77 -7.04 -16.17
N LYS A 114 9.01 -7.96 -15.56
CA LYS A 114 7.67 -7.68 -15.01
C LYS A 114 7.73 -6.70 -13.83
N GLN A 115 8.70 -6.86 -12.93
CA GLN A 115 8.89 -5.94 -11.80
C GLN A 115 9.39 -4.58 -12.26
N ILE A 116 10.27 -4.51 -13.26
CA ILE A 116 10.69 -3.26 -13.90
C ILE A 116 9.47 -2.54 -14.51
N SER A 117 8.61 -3.24 -15.23
CA SER A 117 7.36 -2.65 -15.76
C SER A 117 6.46 -2.10 -14.65
N ARG A 118 6.34 -2.80 -13.51
CA ARG A 118 5.61 -2.30 -12.32
C ARG A 118 6.26 -1.02 -11.76
N LEU A 119 7.59 -0.93 -11.75
CA LEU A 119 8.31 0.26 -11.29
C LEU A 119 7.97 1.51 -12.10
N TYR A 120 7.86 1.39 -13.43
CA TYR A 120 7.36 2.48 -14.29
C TYR A 120 5.92 2.89 -13.95
N LYS A 121 5.03 1.93 -13.70
CA LYS A 121 3.65 2.22 -13.30
C LYS A 121 3.59 2.95 -11.96
N ILE A 122 4.43 2.56 -11.00
CA ILE A 122 4.56 3.25 -9.71
C ILE A 122 5.00 4.70 -9.92
N ARG A 123 6.04 4.94 -10.73
CA ARG A 123 6.50 6.29 -11.07
C ARG A 123 5.37 7.16 -11.62
N ASN A 124 4.66 6.66 -12.63
CA ASN A 124 3.59 7.42 -13.27
C ASN A 124 2.44 7.74 -12.29
N ARG A 125 2.06 6.79 -11.44
CA ARG A 125 1.05 7.03 -10.39
C ARG A 125 1.47 8.10 -9.41
N VAL A 126 2.73 8.07 -8.96
CA VAL A 126 3.28 9.09 -8.06
C VAL A 126 3.30 10.47 -8.74
N GLN A 127 3.71 10.54 -10.00
CA GLN A 127 3.70 11.79 -10.77
C GLN A 127 2.30 12.38 -10.90
N VAL A 128 1.30 11.56 -11.25
CA VAL A 128 -0.11 11.99 -11.31
C VAL A 128 -0.59 12.47 -9.95
N ALA A 129 -0.23 11.78 -8.86
CA ALA A 129 -0.60 12.18 -7.51
C ALA A 129 0.03 13.53 -7.11
N LYS A 130 1.32 13.76 -7.38
CA LYS A 130 1.99 15.05 -7.14
C LYS A 130 1.34 16.17 -7.97
N HIS A 131 1.03 15.91 -9.24
CA HIS A 131 0.37 16.88 -10.12
C HIS A 131 -1.01 17.29 -9.61
N ARG A 132 -1.84 16.32 -9.19
CA ARG A 132 -3.16 16.60 -8.59
C ARG A 132 -3.05 17.42 -7.30
N LYS A 133 -2.09 17.10 -6.43
CA LYS A 133 -1.82 17.88 -5.21
C LYS A 133 -1.42 19.33 -5.55
N LYS A 134 -0.59 19.53 -6.58
CA LYS A 134 -0.19 20.86 -7.04
C LYS A 134 -1.39 21.68 -7.54
N ILE A 135 -2.24 21.11 -8.41
CA ILE A 135 -3.45 21.78 -8.91
C ILE A 135 -4.39 22.15 -7.74
N GLN A 136 -4.59 21.24 -6.79
CA GLN A 136 -5.43 21.50 -5.63
C GLN A 136 -4.88 22.65 -4.77
N ALA A 137 -3.57 22.71 -4.56
CA ALA A 137 -2.93 23.80 -3.82
C ALA A 137 -3.07 25.14 -4.55
N GLU A 138 -2.91 25.16 -5.88
CA GLU A 138 -3.08 26.35 -6.72
C GLU A 138 -4.52 26.89 -6.66
N ASN A 139 -5.52 26.00 -6.74
CA ASN A 139 -6.93 26.37 -6.64
C ASN A 139 -7.26 26.92 -5.24
N ASN A 140 -6.84 26.23 -4.17
CA ASN A 140 -7.05 26.71 -2.81
C ASN A 140 -6.42 28.10 -2.58
N THR A 141 -5.24 28.35 -3.16
CA THR A 141 -4.59 29.67 -3.07
C THR A 141 -5.39 30.76 -3.77
N LYS A 142 -5.94 30.46 -4.96
CA LYS A 142 -6.79 31.40 -5.70
C LYS A 142 -8.06 31.76 -4.95
N ASP A 143 -8.72 30.78 -4.32
CA ASP A 143 -9.94 30.99 -3.55
C ASP A 143 -9.69 31.86 -2.30
N LEU A 144 -8.53 31.67 -1.64
CA LEU A 144 -8.10 32.51 -0.52
C LEU A 144 -7.83 33.97 -0.96
N LEU A 145 -7.20 34.17 -2.11
CA LEU A 145 -6.94 35.50 -2.66
C LEU A 145 -8.22 36.24 -3.10
N GLN A 146 -9.23 35.50 -3.59
CA GLN A 146 -10.52 36.08 -3.97
C GLN A 146 -11.40 36.44 -2.77
N SER A 147 -11.29 35.69 -1.66
CA SER A 147 -12.03 35.96 -0.42
C SER A 147 -11.42 37.10 0.41
N ALA A 148 -10.11 37.36 0.30
CA ALA A 148 -9.45 38.48 0.97
C ALA A 148 -9.70 39.86 0.31
N ASN A 149 -10.21 39.88 -0.92
CA ASN A 149 -10.53 41.10 -1.68
C ASN A 149 -12.04 41.49 -1.63
N LYS A 150 -12.80 40.91 -0.69
CA LYS A 150 -14.19 41.29 -0.37
C LYS A 150 -14.24 41.90 1.03
#